data_AF-A0A1V1PIX4-F1
#
_entry.id   AF-A0A1V1PIX4-F1
#
_cell.length_a   1.000
_cell.length_b   1.000
_cell.length_c   1.000
_cell.angle_alpha   90.00
_cell.angle_beta   90.00
_cell.angle_gamma   90.00
#
_symmetry.space_group_name_H-M   'P 1'
#
loop_
_entity.id
_entity.type
_entity.pdbx_description
1 polymer ?
#
loop_
_entity_poly.entity_id
_entity_poly.type
_entity_poly.pdbx_seq_one_letter_code
_entity_poly.pdbx_strand_id
1 'polypeptide(L)'
;MDKKQLEYLPDGIRQSSCKHAILELKYTESISQLAIYQTMGYFGNYARLKRLDIQSVSVFVLSSKSPQKKLLDRIGYGPTEIKGVYASQEILAHPLKIISLNELTEEKYNLWIKLFSSKKKQRLSVLKKILSLGKKTLSRGLLIILMKIIKLWNAIGEITMQEINKDVFDDSLDVDEEMIALFLTMMGPKRVLKQFKPEDIFSQFKPEDIFRQFKPEDIFSQFKPEDVFRQFKPEDIFSQFKPEELLRRLDLNTIEDYLAKEKSSRS
;
A
#
# COMPACT_ATOMS: atom_id res chain seq x y z
N MET A 1 -13.83 -10.57 23.95
CA MET A 1 -12.67 -10.21 23.09
C MET A 1 -11.80 -9.23 23.84
N ASP A 2 -10.49 -9.32 23.71
CA ASP A 2 -9.54 -8.37 24.32
C ASP A 2 -9.61 -7.00 23.62
N LYS A 3 -9.31 -5.92 24.35
CA LYS A 3 -9.35 -4.53 23.85
C LYS A 3 -8.47 -4.33 22.61
N LYS A 4 -7.31 -4.99 22.56
CA LYS A 4 -6.41 -4.98 21.39
C LYS A 4 -7.00 -5.68 20.18
N GLN A 5 -7.73 -6.78 20.38
CA GLN A 5 -8.37 -7.50 19.27
C GLN A 5 -9.46 -6.63 18.61
N LEU A 6 -10.22 -5.90 19.42
CA LEU A 6 -11.27 -5.03 18.92
C LEU A 6 -10.73 -3.98 17.95
N GLU A 7 -9.49 -3.50 18.10
CA GLU A 7 -8.86 -2.52 17.20
C GLU A 7 -8.77 -2.97 15.73
N TYR A 8 -8.83 -4.27 15.47
CA TYR A 8 -8.72 -4.84 14.13
C TYR A 8 -9.96 -5.61 13.67
N LEU A 9 -10.99 -5.71 14.51
CA LEU A 9 -12.26 -6.33 14.15
C LEU A 9 -13.18 -5.27 13.55
N PRO A 10 -13.75 -5.52 12.36
CA PRO A 10 -14.62 -4.54 11.72
C PRO A 10 -16.00 -4.51 12.36
N ASP A 11 -16.73 -3.46 12.04
CA ASP A 11 -18.15 -3.31 12.35
C ASP A 11 -18.95 -4.56 11.94
N GLY A 12 -19.90 -4.93 12.79
CA GLY A 12 -20.65 -6.18 12.73
C GLY A 12 -20.00 -7.27 13.58
N ILE A 13 -18.69 -7.50 13.41
CA ILE A 13 -17.94 -8.52 14.18
C ILE A 13 -17.55 -7.95 15.54
N ARG A 14 -17.04 -6.72 15.57
CA ARG A 14 -16.54 -6.03 16.77
C ARG A 14 -17.59 -5.93 17.88
N GLN A 15 -18.85 -5.75 17.51
CA GLN A 15 -19.97 -5.62 18.45
C GLN A 15 -20.57 -6.98 18.84
N SER A 16 -20.06 -8.08 18.26
CA SER A 16 -20.52 -9.42 18.61
C SER A 16 -19.93 -9.88 19.94
N SER A 17 -20.76 -10.48 20.78
CA SER A 17 -20.34 -11.18 22.00
C SER A 17 -19.92 -12.63 21.73
N CYS A 18 -19.84 -13.06 20.46
CA CYS A 18 -19.55 -14.44 20.09
C CYS A 18 -18.18 -14.91 20.57
N LYS A 19 -18.11 -16.20 20.92
CA LYS A 19 -16.84 -16.88 21.22
C LYS A 19 -16.18 -17.41 19.95
N HIS A 20 -16.98 -17.75 18.95
CA HIS A 20 -16.54 -18.24 17.65
C HIS A 20 -17.13 -17.38 16.53
N ALA A 21 -16.31 -17.00 15.56
CA ALA A 21 -16.74 -16.28 14.37
C ALA A 21 -16.41 -17.11 13.12
N ILE A 22 -17.39 -17.29 12.24
CA ILE A 22 -17.23 -17.89 10.92
C ILE A 22 -17.34 -16.77 9.90
N LEU A 23 -16.31 -16.62 9.05
CA LEU A 23 -16.24 -15.56 8.04
C LEU A 23 -16.25 -16.18 6.64
N GLU A 24 -17.18 -15.72 5.81
CA GLU A 24 -17.22 -16.02 4.37
C GLU A 24 -16.99 -14.71 3.61
N LEU A 25 -15.92 -14.62 2.82
CA LEU A 25 -15.61 -13.43 2.02
C LEU A 25 -16.03 -13.63 0.56
N LYS A 26 -17.01 -12.85 0.11
CA LYS A 26 -17.40 -12.73 -1.29
C LYS A 26 -16.69 -11.55 -1.95
N TYR A 27 -15.53 -11.85 -2.54
CA TYR A 27 -14.64 -10.84 -3.13
C TYR A 27 -15.10 -10.35 -4.52
N THR A 28 -15.29 -11.28 -5.47
CA THR A 28 -15.61 -10.93 -6.87
C THR A 28 -17.10 -10.88 -7.16
N GLU A 29 -17.92 -11.56 -6.36
CA GLU A 29 -19.36 -11.68 -6.54
C GLU A 29 -20.14 -10.90 -5.47
N SER A 30 -21.37 -10.52 -5.81
CA SER A 30 -22.32 -10.04 -4.81
C SER A 30 -22.88 -11.24 -4.04
N ILE A 31 -23.51 -10.98 -2.90
CA ILE A 31 -24.19 -12.02 -2.13
C ILE A 31 -25.26 -12.69 -3.00
N SER A 32 -25.43 -13.99 -2.79
CA SER A 32 -26.48 -14.79 -3.40
C SER A 32 -27.14 -15.66 -2.32
N GLN A 33 -28.34 -16.18 -2.60
CA GLN A 33 -29.01 -17.11 -1.70
C GLN A 33 -28.18 -18.38 -1.47
N LEU A 34 -27.46 -18.84 -2.50
CA LEU A 34 -26.54 -19.99 -2.40
C LEU A 34 -25.39 -19.71 -1.43
N ALA A 35 -24.83 -18.50 -1.45
CA ALA A 35 -23.79 -18.10 -0.49
C ALA A 35 -24.29 -18.18 0.95
N ILE A 36 -25.55 -17.81 1.21
CA ILE A 36 -26.15 -17.94 2.54
C ILE A 36 -26.27 -19.40 2.95
N TYR A 37 -26.80 -20.27 2.08
CA TYR A 37 -26.92 -21.70 2.37
C TYR A 37 -25.58 -22.39 2.61
N GLN A 38 -24.60 -22.10 1.78
CA GLN A 38 -23.23 -22.60 1.93
C GLN A 38 -22.66 -22.20 3.30
N THR A 39 -22.77 -20.91 3.66
CA THR A 39 -22.25 -20.38 4.92
C THR A 39 -22.96 -20.98 6.13
N MET A 40 -24.30 -21.13 6.07
CA MET A 40 -25.07 -21.78 7.13
C MET A 40 -24.72 -23.28 7.25
N GLY A 41 -24.37 -23.93 6.14
CA GLY A 41 -23.82 -25.28 6.14
C GLY A 41 -22.48 -25.38 6.87
N TYR A 42 -21.57 -24.41 6.67
CA TYR A 42 -20.32 -24.33 7.42
C TYR A 42 -20.57 -24.13 8.92
N PHE A 43 -21.52 -23.27 9.27
CA PHE A 43 -21.95 -23.07 10.65
C PHE A 43 -22.46 -24.35 11.31
N GLY A 44 -23.42 -25.03 10.70
CA GLY A 44 -23.98 -26.26 11.26
C GLY A 44 -22.93 -27.35 11.44
N ASN A 45 -22.06 -27.54 10.44
CA ASN A 45 -20.97 -28.51 10.53
C ASN A 45 -19.95 -28.15 11.61
N TYR A 46 -19.52 -26.90 11.67
CA TYR A 46 -18.54 -26.44 12.65
C TYR A 46 -19.07 -26.59 14.08
N ALA A 47 -20.29 -26.10 14.35
CA ALA A 47 -20.93 -26.20 15.66
C ALA A 47 -21.08 -27.65 16.10
N ARG A 48 -21.51 -28.54 15.19
CA ARG A 48 -21.64 -29.99 15.46
C ARG A 48 -20.28 -30.64 15.77
N LEU A 49 -19.28 -30.43 14.91
CA LEU A 49 -17.96 -31.05 15.06
C LEU A 49 -17.25 -30.60 16.35
N LYS A 50 -17.43 -29.34 16.74
CA LYS A 50 -16.85 -28.77 17.96
C LYS A 50 -17.74 -28.88 19.19
N ARG A 51 -18.95 -29.45 19.06
CA ARG A 51 -19.95 -29.60 20.13
C ARG A 51 -20.24 -28.27 20.83
N LEU A 52 -20.41 -27.21 20.04
CA LEU A 52 -20.63 -25.85 20.53
C LEU A 52 -22.13 -25.56 20.70
N ASP A 53 -22.45 -24.72 21.68
CA ASP A 53 -23.74 -24.02 21.71
C ASP A 53 -23.84 -23.07 20.51
N ILE A 54 -24.92 -23.18 19.74
CA ILE A 54 -25.16 -22.36 18.55
C ILE A 54 -25.18 -20.86 18.87
N GLN A 55 -25.58 -20.46 20.08
CA GLN A 55 -25.58 -19.07 20.52
C GLN A 55 -24.17 -18.52 20.76
N SER A 56 -23.17 -19.40 20.90
CA SER A 56 -21.78 -19.00 21.08
C SER A 56 -21.05 -18.70 19.75
N VAL A 57 -21.69 -18.99 18.62
CA VAL A 57 -21.13 -18.85 17.27
C VAL A 57 -21.86 -17.76 16.51
N SER A 58 -21.14 -16.81 15.94
CA SER A 58 -21.68 -15.86 14.96
C SER A 58 -21.08 -16.11 13.59
N VAL A 59 -21.89 -15.84 12.58
CA VAL A 59 -21.57 -16.08 11.17
C VAL A 59 -21.63 -14.75 10.45
N PHE A 60 -20.63 -14.48 9.60
CA PHE A 60 -20.53 -13.23 8.88
C PHE A 60 -20.23 -13.50 7.41
N VAL A 61 -21.09 -13.01 6.53
CA VAL A 61 -20.83 -12.95 5.09
C VAL A 61 -20.36 -11.55 4.75
N LEU A 62 -19.09 -11.42 4.41
CA LEU A 62 -18.46 -10.18 4.02
C LEU A 62 -18.56 -10.04 2.51
N SER A 63 -19.21 -8.98 2.03
CA SER A 63 -19.37 -8.72 0.60
C SER A 63 -18.63 -7.47 0.17
N SER A 64 -17.73 -7.66 -0.79
CA SER A 64 -17.02 -6.57 -1.45
C SER A 64 -17.95 -5.67 -2.26
N LYS A 65 -19.00 -6.24 -2.85
CA LYS A 65 -20.05 -5.52 -3.58
C LYS A 65 -21.21 -5.18 -2.65
N SER A 66 -21.84 -4.03 -2.86
CA SER A 66 -23.03 -3.66 -2.06
C SER A 66 -24.17 -4.64 -2.37
N PRO A 67 -24.77 -5.30 -1.37
CA PRO A 67 -25.91 -6.18 -1.58
C PRO A 67 -27.08 -5.41 -2.21
N GLN A 68 -27.77 -6.04 -3.15
CA GLN A 68 -28.96 -5.42 -3.76
C GLN A 68 -30.13 -5.48 -2.78
N LYS A 69 -30.83 -4.35 -2.60
CA LYS A 69 -32.01 -4.27 -1.72
C LYS A 69 -33.05 -5.36 -2.02
N LYS A 70 -33.41 -5.54 -3.30
CA LYS A 70 -34.36 -6.58 -3.75
C LYS A 70 -33.95 -7.99 -3.33
N LEU A 71 -32.64 -8.29 -3.31
CA LEU A 71 -32.15 -9.58 -2.84
C LEU A 71 -32.31 -9.68 -1.32
N LEU A 72 -31.84 -8.68 -0.57
CA LEU A 72 -31.94 -8.63 0.88
C LEU A 72 -33.39 -8.82 1.36
N ASP A 73 -34.33 -8.09 0.75
CA ASP A 73 -35.77 -8.22 1.03
C ASP A 73 -36.27 -9.66 0.79
N ARG A 74 -35.85 -10.28 -0.33
CA ARG A 74 -36.23 -11.67 -0.68
C ARG A 74 -35.70 -12.70 0.33
N ILE A 75 -34.48 -12.51 0.83
CA ILE A 75 -33.86 -13.44 1.78
C ILE A 75 -34.15 -13.08 3.25
N GLY A 76 -34.97 -12.06 3.50
CA GLY A 76 -35.38 -11.66 4.85
C GLY A 76 -34.29 -10.94 5.64
N TYR A 77 -33.43 -10.14 5.00
CA TYR A 77 -32.39 -9.34 5.66
C TYR A 77 -32.70 -7.84 5.55
N GLY A 78 -32.54 -7.12 6.65
CA GLY A 78 -32.70 -5.67 6.74
C GLY A 78 -31.46 -4.99 7.31
N PRO A 79 -31.31 -3.66 7.12
CA PRO A 79 -30.22 -2.90 7.73
C PRO A 79 -30.32 -2.91 9.25
N THR A 80 -29.18 -2.77 9.92
CA THR A 80 -29.09 -2.56 11.38
C THR A 80 -28.69 -1.11 11.69
N GLU A 81 -28.63 -0.76 12.97
CA GLU A 81 -28.07 0.51 13.45
C GLU A 81 -26.60 0.72 13.01
N ILE A 82 -25.88 -0.37 12.73
CA ILE A 82 -24.49 -0.32 12.27
C ILE A 82 -24.48 -0.25 10.75
N LYS A 83 -23.99 0.88 10.22
CA LYS A 83 -23.94 1.14 8.78
C LYS A 83 -23.19 0.03 8.03
N GLY A 84 -23.84 -0.53 7.00
CA GLY A 84 -23.29 -1.61 6.18
C GLY A 84 -23.42 -3.00 6.80
N VAL A 85 -24.06 -3.14 7.96
CA VAL A 85 -24.37 -4.43 8.57
C VAL A 85 -25.86 -4.72 8.44
N TYR A 86 -26.19 -5.91 7.94
CA TYR A 86 -27.54 -6.40 7.74
C TYR A 86 -27.76 -7.67 8.55
N ALA A 87 -28.97 -7.82 9.08
CA ALA A 87 -29.36 -8.97 9.88
C ALA A 87 -30.76 -9.44 9.49
N SER A 88 -31.05 -10.71 9.76
CA SER A 88 -32.39 -11.28 9.58
C SER A 88 -33.16 -11.32 10.89
N GLN A 89 -34.48 -11.17 10.78
CA GLN A 89 -35.41 -11.42 11.88
C GLN A 89 -35.85 -12.90 11.94
N GLU A 90 -35.52 -13.70 10.92
CA GLU A 90 -35.84 -15.12 10.89
C GLU A 90 -34.94 -15.91 11.84
N ILE A 91 -35.56 -16.74 12.69
CA ILE A 91 -34.86 -17.48 13.75
C ILE A 91 -33.72 -18.36 13.23
N LEU A 92 -33.91 -18.99 12.06
CA LEU A 92 -32.90 -19.86 11.43
C LEU A 92 -31.73 -19.08 10.84
N ALA A 93 -31.94 -17.82 10.48
CA ALA A 93 -30.93 -16.95 9.90
C ALA A 93 -30.28 -16.02 10.94
N HIS A 94 -30.82 -15.95 12.15
CA HIS A 94 -30.35 -15.08 13.23
C HIS A 94 -28.83 -15.13 13.51
N PRO A 95 -28.14 -16.29 13.44
CA PRO A 95 -26.70 -16.34 13.66
C PRO A 95 -25.87 -15.63 12.58
N LEU A 96 -26.44 -15.40 11.39
CA LEU A 96 -25.76 -14.86 10.23
C LEU A 96 -26.04 -13.36 10.05
N LYS A 97 -24.96 -12.60 9.95
CA LYS A 97 -24.97 -11.19 9.55
C LYS A 97 -24.28 -11.02 8.20
N ILE A 98 -24.77 -10.08 7.42
CA ILE A 98 -24.16 -9.66 6.17
C ILE A 98 -23.42 -8.34 6.41
N ILE A 99 -22.16 -8.25 5.99
CA ILE A 99 -21.33 -7.05 6.11
C ILE A 99 -20.94 -6.57 4.72
N SER A 100 -21.40 -5.38 4.34
CA SER A 100 -21.10 -4.72 3.07
C SER A 100 -19.90 -3.80 3.21
N LEU A 101 -18.78 -4.21 2.62
CA LEU A 101 -17.49 -3.51 2.73
C LEU A 101 -17.51 -2.12 2.07
N ASN A 102 -18.36 -1.94 1.06
CA ASN A 102 -18.58 -0.66 0.40
C ASN A 102 -19.34 0.34 1.29
N GLU A 103 -20.11 -0.13 2.26
CA GLU A 103 -21.01 0.71 3.07
C GLU A 103 -20.47 0.98 4.47
N LEU A 104 -19.55 0.15 4.97
CA LEU A 104 -18.83 0.39 6.23
C LEU A 104 -18.20 1.79 6.27
N THR A 105 -18.08 2.37 7.45
CA THR A 105 -17.39 3.65 7.70
C THR A 105 -15.87 3.50 7.55
N GLU A 106 -15.14 4.61 7.42
CA GLU A 106 -13.66 4.60 7.38
C GLU A 106 -13.02 4.81 8.77
N GLU A 107 -13.65 4.22 9.78
CA GLU A 107 -13.08 4.11 11.13
C GLU A 107 -11.86 3.20 11.12
N LYS A 108 -10.91 3.43 12.05
CA LYS A 108 -9.60 2.74 12.09
C LYS A 108 -9.73 1.21 12.02
N TYR A 109 -10.69 0.66 12.76
CA TYR A 109 -10.94 -0.79 12.84
C TYR A 109 -11.60 -1.39 11.60
N ASN A 110 -12.15 -0.56 10.70
CA ASN A 110 -12.73 -0.98 9.41
C ASN A 110 -11.73 -0.90 8.25
N LEU A 111 -10.62 -0.17 8.39
CA LEU A 111 -9.72 0.12 7.27
C LEU A 111 -9.22 -1.16 6.58
N TRP A 112 -8.72 -2.12 7.35
CA TRP A 112 -8.16 -3.36 6.79
C TRP A 112 -9.16 -4.15 5.97
N ILE A 113 -10.40 -4.30 6.46
CA ILE A 113 -11.41 -5.05 5.71
C ILE A 113 -11.89 -4.27 4.49
N LYS A 114 -11.89 -2.94 4.55
CA LYS A 114 -12.30 -2.08 3.43
C LYS A 114 -11.30 -2.06 2.26
N LEU A 115 -10.07 -2.56 2.45
CA LEU A 115 -9.17 -2.88 1.34
C LEU A 115 -9.82 -3.87 0.35
N PHE A 116 -10.76 -4.71 0.81
CA PHE A 116 -11.46 -5.64 -0.07
C PHE A 116 -12.75 -5.07 -0.67
N SER A 117 -13.05 -3.78 -0.50
CA SER A 117 -14.22 -3.15 -1.12
C SER A 117 -14.14 -3.19 -2.66
N SER A 118 -15.27 -3.33 -3.34
CA SER A 118 -15.29 -3.40 -4.82
C SER A 118 -15.00 -2.04 -5.47
N LYS A 119 -15.10 -0.94 -4.72
CA LYS A 119 -14.92 0.42 -5.23
C LYS A 119 -13.44 0.82 -5.21
N LYS A 120 -12.84 1.01 -6.38
CA LYS A 120 -11.43 1.43 -6.55
C LYS A 120 -11.07 2.67 -5.72
N LYS A 121 -11.84 3.76 -5.84
CA LYS A 121 -11.60 5.01 -5.09
C LYS A 121 -11.56 4.81 -3.57
N GLN A 122 -12.42 3.93 -3.06
CA GLN A 122 -12.48 3.61 -1.64
C GLN A 122 -11.26 2.81 -1.19
N ARG A 123 -10.81 1.83 -1.97
CA ARG A 123 -9.58 1.07 -1.68
C ARG A 123 -8.35 1.97 -1.63
N LEU A 124 -8.22 2.90 -2.58
CA LEU A 124 -7.11 3.86 -2.63
C LEU A 124 -7.15 4.84 -1.44
N SER A 125 -8.32 5.42 -1.13
CA SER A 125 -8.54 6.25 0.07
C SER A 125 -8.15 5.53 1.36
N VAL A 126 -8.63 4.29 1.51
CA VAL A 126 -8.34 3.45 2.69
C VAL A 126 -6.87 3.08 2.76
N LEU A 127 -6.23 2.74 1.64
CA LEU A 127 -4.80 2.46 1.58
C LEU A 127 -3.98 3.67 2.06
N LYS A 128 -4.30 4.88 1.59
CA LYS A 128 -3.68 6.13 2.05
C LYS A 128 -3.83 6.33 3.55
N LYS A 129 -5.04 6.11 4.08
CA LYS A 129 -5.32 6.19 5.52
C LYS A 129 -4.57 5.15 6.34
N ILE A 130 -4.38 3.94 5.82
CA ILE A 130 -3.61 2.90 6.52
C ILE A 130 -2.15 3.33 6.62
N LEU A 131 -1.56 3.77 5.51
CA LEU A 131 -0.15 4.17 5.44
C LEU A 131 0.15 5.39 6.34
N SER A 132 -0.81 6.31 6.48
CA SER A 132 -0.67 7.46 7.40
C SER A 132 -0.79 7.10 8.89
N LEU A 133 -1.12 5.86 9.27
CA LEU A 133 -1.10 5.43 10.67
C LEU A 133 0.32 5.30 11.25
N GLY A 134 1.32 5.21 10.38
CA GLY A 134 2.74 5.14 10.74
C GLY A 134 3.17 3.89 11.51
N LYS A 135 4.46 3.84 11.87
CA LYS A 135 5.15 2.68 12.48
C LYS A 135 4.56 2.20 13.81
N LYS A 136 3.95 3.10 14.60
CA LYS A 136 3.33 2.73 15.88
C LYS A 136 2.16 1.76 15.71
N THR A 137 1.52 1.77 14.55
CA THR A 137 0.35 0.94 14.25
C THR A 137 0.65 -0.16 13.23
N LEU A 138 1.55 0.12 12.27
CA LEU A 138 1.90 -0.79 11.19
C LEU A 138 3.13 -1.64 11.52
N SER A 139 2.91 -2.82 12.10
CA SER A 139 4.00 -3.79 12.27
C SER A 139 4.53 -4.27 10.90
N ARG A 140 5.79 -4.75 10.88
CA ARG A 140 6.38 -5.37 9.67
C ARG A 140 5.51 -6.46 9.06
N GLY A 141 4.82 -7.25 9.89
CA GLY A 141 3.89 -8.28 9.42
C GLY A 141 2.67 -7.71 8.71
N LEU A 142 2.08 -6.64 9.26
CA LEU A 142 0.95 -5.93 8.65
C LEU A 142 1.36 -5.27 7.33
N LEU A 143 2.55 -4.68 7.27
CA LEU A 143 3.11 -4.16 6.02
C LEU A 143 3.22 -5.26 4.97
N ILE A 144 3.79 -6.43 5.30
CA ILE A 144 3.88 -7.58 4.37
C ILE A 144 2.49 -8.01 3.86
N ILE A 145 1.47 -8.02 4.72
CA ILE A 145 0.10 -8.34 4.31
C ILE A 145 -0.43 -7.29 3.33
N LEU A 146 -0.26 -6.00 3.64
CA LEU A 146 -0.64 -4.89 2.76
C LEU A 146 0.04 -5.02 1.40
N MET A 147 1.32 -5.41 1.37
CA MET A 147 2.07 -5.66 0.13
C MET A 147 1.47 -6.79 -0.70
N LYS A 148 1.06 -7.89 -0.06
CA LYS A 148 0.41 -9.02 -0.77
C LYS A 148 -0.92 -8.59 -1.39
N ILE A 149 -1.69 -7.75 -0.69
CA ILE A 149 -2.94 -7.19 -1.21
C ILE A 149 -2.69 -6.30 -2.43
N ILE A 150 -1.74 -5.37 -2.34
CA ILE A 150 -1.37 -4.48 -3.47
C ILE A 150 -0.90 -5.29 -4.68
N LYS A 151 -0.02 -6.28 -4.46
CA LYS A 151 0.46 -7.18 -5.52
C LYS A 151 -0.68 -7.97 -6.16
N LEU A 152 -1.63 -8.44 -5.36
CA LEU A 152 -2.84 -9.11 -5.85
C LEU A 152 -3.62 -8.19 -6.78
N TRP A 153 -3.95 -6.96 -6.35
CA TRP A 153 -4.71 -6.02 -7.17
C TRP A 153 -4.05 -5.73 -8.52
N ASN A 154 -2.73 -5.57 -8.51
CA ASN A 154 -1.96 -5.33 -9.74
C ASN A 154 -1.95 -6.57 -10.64
N ALA A 155 -1.81 -7.78 -10.06
CA ALA A 155 -1.80 -9.03 -10.81
C ALA A 155 -3.15 -9.34 -11.49
N ILE A 156 -4.27 -9.00 -10.83
CA ILE A 156 -5.62 -9.18 -11.39
C ILE A 156 -6.10 -7.99 -12.22
N GLY A 157 -5.26 -6.95 -12.38
CA GLY A 157 -5.57 -5.76 -13.18
C GLY A 157 -6.62 -4.82 -12.56
N GLU A 158 -6.96 -4.98 -11.29
CA GLU A 158 -7.96 -4.15 -10.63
C GLU A 158 -7.43 -2.77 -10.26
N ILE A 159 -6.23 -2.71 -9.65
CA ILE A 159 -5.55 -1.47 -9.29
C ILE A 159 -4.07 -1.63 -9.67
N THR A 160 -3.58 -0.77 -10.54
CA THR A 160 -2.19 -0.77 -10.97
C THR A 160 -1.30 0.01 -9.99
N MET A 161 0.01 -0.26 -10.03
CA MET A 161 0.96 0.56 -9.29
C MET A 161 0.95 2.03 -9.71
N GLN A 162 0.65 2.34 -10.97
CA GLN A 162 0.57 3.73 -11.45
C GLN A 162 -0.59 4.49 -10.79
N GLU A 163 -1.72 3.81 -10.58
CA GLU A 163 -2.88 4.40 -9.89
C GLU A 163 -2.60 4.61 -8.40
N ILE A 164 -1.98 3.63 -7.74
CA ILE A 164 -1.56 3.78 -6.33
C ILE A 164 -0.61 4.97 -6.19
N ASN A 165 0.40 5.03 -7.06
CA ASN A 165 1.37 6.11 -7.11
C ASN A 165 0.72 7.49 -7.20
N LYS A 166 -0.28 7.63 -8.08
CA LYS A 166 -0.98 8.89 -8.28
C LYS A 166 -1.90 9.27 -7.11
N ASP A 167 -2.67 8.32 -6.59
CA ASP A 167 -3.79 8.62 -5.70
C ASP A 167 -3.47 8.40 -4.20
N VAL A 168 -2.36 7.73 -3.89
CA VAL A 168 -1.94 7.39 -2.52
C VAL A 168 -0.66 8.11 -2.12
N PHE A 169 0.33 8.14 -3.01
CA PHE A 169 1.66 8.72 -2.77
C PHE A 169 1.79 10.14 -3.31
N ASP A 170 0.71 10.92 -3.27
CA ASP A 170 0.80 12.35 -3.55
C ASP A 170 1.61 13.09 -2.47
N ASP A 171 1.83 14.39 -2.67
CA ASP A 171 2.62 15.27 -1.80
C ASP A 171 2.15 15.35 -0.32
N SER A 172 1.04 14.70 0.05
CA SER A 172 0.47 14.77 1.40
C SER A 172 0.79 13.60 2.32
N LEU A 173 1.44 12.54 1.82
CA LEU A 173 1.80 11.39 2.65
C LEU A 173 3.21 11.55 3.22
N ASP A 174 3.31 11.78 4.53
CA ASP A 174 4.59 11.82 5.23
C ASP A 174 5.27 10.44 5.14
N VAL A 175 6.48 10.42 4.58
CA VAL A 175 7.23 9.19 4.32
C VAL A 175 8.44 9.06 5.23
N ASP A 176 8.43 7.99 6.00
CA ASP A 176 9.55 7.62 6.85
C ASP A 176 10.47 6.58 6.20
N GLU A 177 11.65 6.39 6.81
CA GLU A 177 12.66 5.43 6.38
C GLU A 177 12.13 4.00 6.13
N GLU A 178 11.22 3.49 6.98
CA GLU A 178 10.72 2.11 6.82
C GLU A 178 9.75 2.00 5.67
N MET A 179 8.90 3.01 5.47
CA MET A 179 8.04 3.07 4.30
C MET A 179 8.88 3.10 3.03
N ILE A 180 9.93 3.93 2.98
CA ILE A 180 10.81 3.99 1.80
C ILE A 180 11.52 2.65 1.58
N ALA A 181 12.09 2.02 2.61
CA ALA A 181 12.71 0.70 2.52
C ALA A 181 11.73 -0.39 2.03
N LEU A 182 10.47 -0.33 2.48
CA LEU A 182 9.41 -1.21 2.02
C LEU A 182 9.08 -0.98 0.53
N PHE A 183 8.99 0.28 0.10
CA PHE A 183 8.75 0.62 -1.30
C PHE A 183 9.89 0.20 -2.22
N LEU A 184 11.14 0.32 -1.76
CA LEU A 184 12.32 -0.15 -2.48
C LEU A 184 12.24 -1.65 -2.74
N THR A 185 11.85 -2.41 -1.72
CA THR A 185 11.64 -3.86 -1.84
C THR A 185 10.50 -4.20 -2.81
N MET A 186 9.45 -3.37 -2.89
CA MET A 186 8.30 -3.63 -3.75
C MET A 186 8.52 -3.28 -5.22
N MET A 187 9.01 -2.07 -5.47
CA MET A 187 8.95 -1.43 -6.78
C MET A 187 10.34 -1.21 -7.38
N GLY A 188 11.39 -1.38 -6.58
CA GLY A 188 12.76 -1.09 -6.94
C GLY A 188 13.10 0.41 -6.90
N PRO A 189 14.41 0.71 -6.82
CA PRO A 189 14.96 2.07 -6.75
C PRO A 189 14.34 3.08 -7.72
N LYS A 190 14.32 2.74 -9.01
CA LYS A 190 13.86 3.65 -10.07
C LYS A 190 12.42 4.12 -9.90
N ARG A 191 11.54 3.26 -9.37
CA ARG A 191 10.13 3.62 -9.17
C ARG A 191 9.94 4.45 -7.90
N VAL A 192 10.68 4.15 -6.83
CA VAL A 192 10.68 4.94 -5.58
C VAL A 192 11.11 6.37 -5.83
N LEU A 193 12.20 6.57 -6.59
CA LEU A 193 12.70 7.90 -6.99
C LEU A 193 11.73 8.69 -7.89
N LYS A 194 10.73 8.03 -8.49
CA LYS A 194 9.67 8.71 -9.25
C LYS A 194 8.47 9.09 -8.39
N GLN A 195 8.34 8.54 -7.18
CA GLN A 195 7.18 8.75 -6.32
C GLN A 195 7.44 9.71 -5.17
N PHE A 196 8.61 9.62 -4.56
CA PHE A 196 8.98 10.49 -3.46
C PHE A 196 9.96 11.53 -3.95
N LYS A 197 9.89 12.74 -3.38
CA LYS A 197 10.88 13.76 -3.68
C LYS A 197 12.24 13.26 -3.22
N PRO A 198 13.31 13.54 -3.96
CA PRO A 198 14.66 13.27 -3.51
C PRO A 198 14.86 13.71 -2.05
N GLU A 199 14.44 14.93 -1.70
CA GLU A 199 14.61 15.50 -0.36
C GLU A 199 13.90 14.66 0.73
N ASP A 200 12.70 14.16 0.44
CA ASP A 200 11.94 13.29 1.35
C ASP A 200 12.63 11.93 1.52
N ILE A 201 13.36 11.45 0.51
CA ILE A 201 14.16 10.23 0.62
C ILE A 201 15.46 10.50 1.36
N PHE A 202 16.22 11.49 0.93
CA PHE A 202 17.54 11.82 1.44
C PHE A 202 17.51 12.30 2.90
N SER A 203 16.39 12.88 3.37
CA SER A 203 16.21 13.27 4.77
C SER A 203 16.03 12.10 5.73
N GLN A 204 15.59 10.93 5.23
CA GLN A 204 15.30 9.75 6.07
C GLN A 204 16.51 8.83 6.25
N PHE A 205 17.55 8.99 5.42
CA PHE A 205 18.73 8.14 5.46
C PHE A 205 20.00 8.97 5.61
N LYS A 206 21.00 8.40 6.28
CA LYS A 206 22.36 8.96 6.17
C LYS A 206 22.87 8.76 4.75
N PRO A 207 23.67 9.69 4.19
CA PRO A 207 24.21 9.55 2.84
C PRO A 207 24.82 8.18 2.56
N GLU A 208 25.57 7.62 3.53
CA GLU A 208 26.21 6.32 3.41
C GLU A 208 25.21 5.16 3.28
N ASP A 209 24.07 5.24 3.96
CA ASP A 209 23.03 4.19 3.92
C ASP A 209 22.25 4.24 2.60
N ILE A 210 22.14 5.40 1.96
CA ILE A 210 21.53 5.55 0.64
C ILE A 210 22.40 4.87 -0.42
N PHE A 211 23.71 5.11 -0.41
CA PHE A 211 24.63 4.44 -1.34
C PHE A 211 24.68 2.91 -1.15
N ARG A 212 24.27 2.39 0.01
CA ARG A 212 24.09 0.94 0.22
C ARG A 212 22.78 0.41 -0.37
N GLN A 213 21.72 1.21 -0.34
CA GLN A 213 20.39 0.80 -0.81
C GLN A 213 20.17 1.06 -2.30
N PHE A 214 20.90 2.00 -2.87
CA PHE A 214 20.80 2.41 -4.27
C PHE A 214 22.15 2.26 -4.97
N LYS A 215 22.14 1.67 -6.17
CA LYS A 215 23.32 1.72 -7.01
C LYS A 215 23.54 3.16 -7.49
N PRO A 216 24.79 3.66 -7.58
CA PRO A 216 25.08 4.99 -8.09
C PRO A 216 24.37 5.27 -9.42
N GLU A 217 24.34 4.30 -10.33
CA GLU A 217 23.71 4.44 -11.64
C GLU A 217 22.19 4.71 -11.56
N ASP A 218 21.50 4.12 -10.58
CA ASP A 218 20.06 4.34 -10.39
C ASP A 218 19.77 5.76 -9.91
N ILE A 219 20.65 6.33 -9.06
CA ILE A 219 20.57 7.71 -8.57
C ILE A 219 20.87 8.69 -9.72
N PHE A 220 22.01 8.52 -10.39
CA PHE A 220 22.48 9.43 -11.42
C PHE A 220 21.61 9.41 -12.69
N SER A 221 20.91 8.30 -12.99
CA SER A 221 20.03 8.21 -14.16
C SER A 221 18.84 9.18 -14.17
N GLN A 222 18.54 9.83 -13.04
CA GLN A 222 17.47 10.83 -12.92
C GLN A 222 17.96 12.27 -13.14
N PHE A 223 19.28 12.48 -13.11
CA PHE A 223 19.89 13.79 -13.32
C PHE A 223 20.45 13.86 -14.73
N LYS A 224 20.29 15.00 -15.40
CA LYS A 224 21.05 15.24 -16.63
C LYS A 224 22.52 15.48 -16.25
N PRO A 225 23.50 14.95 -17.00
CA PRO A 225 24.91 15.18 -16.71
C PRO A 225 25.23 16.67 -16.50
N GLU A 226 24.63 17.54 -17.30
CA GLU A 226 24.82 19.00 -17.23
C GLU A 226 24.37 19.58 -15.88
N ASP A 227 23.28 19.05 -15.29
CA ASP A 227 22.76 19.50 -14.00
C ASP A 227 23.65 19.05 -12.83
N VAL A 228 24.33 17.91 -12.97
CA VAL A 228 25.32 17.43 -12.00
C VAL A 228 26.59 18.28 -12.10
N PHE A 229 27.11 18.51 -13.30
CA PHE A 229 28.34 19.28 -13.51
C PHE A 229 28.20 20.75 -13.09
N ARG A 230 27.01 21.35 -13.19
CA ARG A 230 26.76 22.73 -12.72
C ARG A 230 26.94 22.93 -11.21
N GLN A 231 26.90 21.87 -10.42
CA GLN A 231 27.07 21.96 -8.96
C GLN A 231 28.55 21.99 -8.55
N PHE A 232 29.46 21.69 -9.48
CA PHE A 232 30.90 21.69 -9.23
C PHE A 232 31.54 22.86 -9.96
N LYS A 233 32.45 23.58 -9.30
CA LYS A 233 33.28 24.54 -10.01
C LYS A 233 34.26 23.77 -10.91
N PRO A 234 34.55 24.25 -12.13
CA PRO A 234 35.53 23.61 -12.99
C PRO A 234 36.86 23.33 -12.29
N GLU A 235 37.31 24.27 -11.45
CA GLU A 235 38.55 24.16 -10.66
C GLU A 235 38.52 22.96 -9.71
N ASP A 236 37.38 22.72 -9.04
CA ASP A 236 37.21 21.60 -8.11
C ASP A 236 37.24 20.25 -8.84
N ILE A 237 36.73 20.20 -10.08
CA ILE A 237 36.78 19.00 -10.94
C ILE A 237 38.21 18.75 -11.40
N PHE A 238 38.89 19.78 -11.93
CA PHE A 238 40.25 19.63 -12.47
C PHE A 238 41.29 19.34 -11.38
N SER A 239 41.07 19.80 -10.14
CA SER A 239 41.95 19.54 -9.00
C SER A 239 42.10 18.06 -8.63
N GLN A 240 41.17 17.21 -9.08
CA GLN A 240 41.21 15.76 -8.85
C GLN A 240 42.10 15.00 -9.84
N PHE A 241 42.55 15.66 -10.91
CA PHE A 241 43.39 15.06 -11.95
C PHE A 241 44.81 15.61 -11.88
N LYS A 242 45.80 14.74 -12.15
CA LYS A 242 47.17 15.23 -12.33
C LYS A 242 47.29 15.99 -13.65
N PRO A 243 48.13 17.04 -13.74
CA PRO A 243 48.33 17.79 -14.99
C PRO A 243 48.63 16.91 -16.20
N GLU A 244 49.40 15.84 -16.02
CA GLU A 244 49.76 14.89 -17.08
C GLU A 244 48.55 14.09 -17.59
N GLU A 245 47.58 13.79 -16.73
CA GLU A 245 46.35 13.07 -17.10
C GLU A 245 45.40 13.96 -17.91
N LEU A 246 45.35 15.25 -17.58
CA LEU A 246 44.59 16.25 -18.33
C LEU A 246 45.20 16.48 -19.71
N LEU A 247 46.53 16.62 -19.79
CA LEU A 247 47.26 16.81 -21.05
C LEU A 247 47.08 15.62 -22.01
N ARG A 248 47.04 14.39 -21.50
CA ARG A 248 46.80 13.18 -22.33
C ARG A 248 45.43 13.13 -22.99
N ARG A 249 44.46 13.89 -22.49
CA ARG A 249 43.10 13.97 -23.04
C ARG A 249 42.94 15.06 -24.11
N LEU A 250 43.94 15.93 -24.25
CA LEU A 250 43.99 16.95 -25.29
C LEU A 250 44.76 16.39 -26.49
N ASP A 251 44.33 16.75 -27.69
CA ASP A 251 45.09 16.45 -28.89
C ASP A 251 46.31 17.37 -29.00
N LEU A 252 47.36 16.89 -29.69
CA LEU A 252 48.62 17.62 -29.84
C LEU A 252 48.44 18.99 -30.47
N ASN A 253 47.54 19.14 -31.45
CA ASN A 253 47.34 20.43 -32.13
C ASN A 253 46.78 21.48 -31.18
N THR A 254 45.81 21.10 -30.32
CA THR A 254 45.26 21.99 -29.29
C THR A 254 46.35 22.48 -28.31
N ILE A 255 47.26 21.59 -27.93
CA ILE A 255 48.39 21.95 -27.04
C ILE A 255 49.37 22.89 -27.75
N GLU A 256 49.72 22.58 -29.00
CA GLU A 256 50.63 23.39 -29.81
C GLU A 256 50.08 24.80 -30.07
N ASP A 257 48.79 24.92 -30.40
CA ASP A 257 48.10 26.20 -30.61
C ASP A 257 48.08 27.06 -29.34
N TYR A 258 47.85 26.45 -28.18
CA TYR A 258 47.90 27.17 -26.90
C TYR A 258 49.31 27.69 -26.61
N LEU A 259 50.33 26.85 -26.77
CA LEU A 259 51.73 27.24 -26.55
C LEU A 259 52.20 28.31 -27.53
N ALA A 260 51.73 28.28 -28.79
CA ALA A 260 52.01 29.30 -29.78
C ALA A 260 51.40 30.66 -29.39
N LYS A 261 50.14 30.67 -28.90
CA LYS A 261 49.49 31.87 -28.37
C LYS A 261 50.19 32.42 -27.13
N GLU A 262 50.62 31.56 -26.23
CA GLU A 262 51.32 31.99 -25.00
C GLU A 262 52.71 32.57 -25.28
N LYS A 263 53.43 32.03 -26.28
CA LYS A 263 54.70 32.60 -26.73
C LYS A 263 54.53 33.98 -27.36
N SER A 264 53.47 34.18 -28.14
CA SER A 264 53.14 35.45 -28.78
C SER A 264 52.64 36.52 -27.80
N SER A 265 52.01 36.12 -26.69
CA SER A 265 51.54 37.06 -25.65
C SER A 265 52.63 37.47 -24.65
N ARG A 266 53.77 36.77 -24.63
CA ARG A 266 54.93 37.04 -23.76
C ARG A 266 56.09 37.75 -24.49
N SER A 267 56.00 37.93 -25.81
CA SER A 267 56.93 38.69 -26.66
C SER A 267 56.43 40.10 -26.90
#